data_AF-A0AB37SID5-F1
#
_entry.id   AF-A0AB37SID5-F1
#
_cell.length_a   1.000
_cell.length_b   1.000
_cell.length_c   1.000
_cell.angle_alpha   90.00
_cell.angle_beta   90.00
_cell.angle_gamma   90.00
#
_symmetry.space_group_name_H-M   'P 1'
#
loop_
_entity.id
_entity.type
_entity.pdbx_description
1 polymer ?
#
loop_
_entity_poly.entity_id
_entity_poly.type
_entity_poly.pdbx_seq_one_letter_code
_entity_poly.pdbx_strand_id
1 'polypeptide(L)' 'MPRRYIDCREFPSAMNCSVAISADSDDELLEAAVQHAVSVHQHTDSAELRTQLKTLFRDGTPPADMLRQA' A
#
# COMPACT_ATOMS: atom_id res chain seq x y z
N MET A 1 -2.20 0.41 18.55
CA MET A 1 -0.88 0.49 17.88
C MET A 1 -0.72 1.85 17.24
N PRO A 2 0.50 2.30 16.89
CA PRO A 2 0.66 3.43 15.98
C PRO A 2 -0.05 3.12 14.65
N ARG A 3 -0.69 4.13 14.06
CA ARG A 3 -1.27 4.06 12.71
C ARG A 3 -0.18 3.59 11.73
N ARG A 4 -0.52 2.73 10.77
CA ARG A 4 0.40 2.28 9.72
C ARG A 4 -0.14 2.59 8.34
N TYR A 5 0.74 2.65 7.34
CA TYR A 5 0.36 2.86 5.96
C TYR A 5 1.25 2.14 4.95
N ILE A 6 0.69 1.93 3.75
CA ILE A 6 1.40 1.61 2.51
C ILE A 6 1.15 2.75 1.54
N ASP A 7 2.19 3.15 0.82
CA ASP A 7 2.10 4.18 -0.20
C ASP A 7 2.43 3.62 -1.58
N CYS A 8 1.42 3.44 -2.44
CA CYS A 8 1.63 2.93 -3.79
C CYS A 8 2.38 3.93 -4.68
N ARG A 9 2.52 5.20 -4.27
CA ARG A 9 3.29 6.22 -5.00
C ARG A 9 4.79 5.96 -4.99
N GLU A 10 5.29 5.26 -3.97
CA GLU A 10 6.72 4.93 -3.81
C GLU A 10 7.18 3.83 -4.79
N PHE A 11 6.24 3.12 -5.42
CA PHE A 11 6.53 2.01 -6.33
C PHE A 11 6.10 2.39 -7.75
N PRO A 12 7.04 2.83 -8.60
CA PRO A 12 6.74 3.17 -9.98
C PRO A 12 6.29 1.90 -10.72
N SER A 13 4.98 1.73 -10.82
CA SER A 13 4.31 0.68 -11.57
C SER A 13 3.66 1.29 -12.81
N ALA A 14 3.42 0.47 -13.84
CA ALA A 14 2.77 0.91 -15.08
C ALA A 14 1.39 1.56 -14.87
N MET A 15 0.75 1.30 -13.72
CA MET A 15 -0.57 1.81 -13.36
C MET A 15 -0.57 3.26 -12.89
N ASN A 16 0.60 3.87 -12.62
CA ASN A 16 0.68 5.25 -12.14
C ASN A 16 -0.31 5.47 -10.98
N CYS A 17 -0.22 4.63 -9.94
CA CYS A 17 -1.16 4.64 -8.81
C CYS A 17 -0.88 5.82 -7.86
N SER A 18 -1.93 6.51 -7.42
CA SER A 18 -1.84 7.67 -6.50
C SER A 18 -2.34 7.35 -5.09
N VAL A 19 -2.66 6.08 -4.84
CA VAL A 19 -3.31 5.66 -3.60
C VAL A 19 -2.26 5.46 -2.51
N ALA A 20 -2.54 6.00 -1.34
CA ALA A 20 -1.90 5.60 -0.09
C ALA A 20 -3.00 5.06 0.83
N ILE A 21 -2.74 3.92 1.46
CA ILE A 21 -3.71 3.20 2.30
C ILE A 21 -3.18 3.24 3.73
N SER A 22 -4.02 3.59 4.69
CA SER A 22 -3.64 3.65 6.11
C SER A 22 -4.69 2.95 6.96
N ALA A 23 -4.24 2.24 8.00
CA ALA A 23 -5.12 1.60 8.96
C ALA A 23 -4.50 1.63 10.37
N ASP A 24 -5.31 1.29 11.37
CA ASP A 24 -4.89 1.30 12.77
C ASP A 24 -4.35 -0.07 13.23
N SER A 25 -4.45 -1.09 12.37
CA SER A 25 -3.86 -2.42 12.55
C SER A 25 -3.21 -2.96 11.28
N ASP A 26 -2.22 -3.83 11.48
CA ASP A 26 -1.45 -4.46 10.40
C ASP A 26 -2.32 -5.37 9.52
N ASP A 27 -3.26 -6.10 10.13
CA ASP A 27 -4.15 -7.01 9.40
C ASP A 27 -5.15 -6.25 8.52
N GLU A 28 -5.76 -5.18 9.03
CA GLU A 28 -6.64 -4.31 8.23
C GLU A 28 -5.88 -3.65 7.07
N LEU A 29 -4.66 -3.15 7.33
CA LEU A 29 -3.82 -2.56 6.30
C LEU A 29 -3.46 -3.59 5.22
N LEU A 30 -3.09 -4.80 5.63
CA LEU A 30 -2.71 -5.86 4.71
C LEU A 30 -3.87 -6.23 3.80
N GLU A 31 -5.05 -6.49 4.36
CA GLU A 31 -6.21 -6.91 3.57
C GLU A 31 -6.64 -5.81 2.58
N ALA A 32 -6.65 -4.55 3.02
CA ALA A 32 -6.93 -3.42 2.13
C ALA A 32 -5.89 -3.28 1.00
N ALA A 33 -4.60 -3.45 1.32
CA ALA A 33 -3.52 -3.39 0.34
C ALA A 33 -3.56 -4.56 -0.66
N VAL A 34 -3.87 -5.78 -0.21
CA VAL A 34 -4.05 -6.95 -1.08
C VAL A 34 -5.22 -6.74 -2.02
N GLN A 35 -6.38 -6.28 -1.50
CA GLN A 35 -7.55 -5.99 -2.34
C GLN A 35 -7.23 -4.96 -3.42
N HIS A 36 -6.47 -3.91 -3.08
CA HIS A 36 -6.00 -2.91 -4.04
C HIS A 36 -5.04 -3.51 -5.08
N ALA A 37 -4.04 -4.27 -4.63
CA ALA A 37 -3.05 -4.91 -5.50
C ALA A 37 -3.69 -5.88 -6.50
N VAL A 38 -4.72 -6.63 -6.08
CA VAL A 38 -5.45 -7.56 -6.96
C VAL A 38 -6.38 -6.81 -7.91
N SER A 39 -7.20 -5.90 -7.38
CA SER A 39 -8.29 -5.29 -8.17
C SER A 39 -7.79 -4.21 -9.12
N VAL A 40 -6.74 -3.48 -8.74
CA VAL A 40 -6.20 -2.35 -9.53
C VAL A 40 -4.94 -2.78 -10.29
N HIS A 41 -4.01 -3.44 -9.61
CA HIS A 41 -2.73 -3.83 -10.20
C HIS A 41 -2.73 -5.25 -10.81
N GLN A 42 -3.86 -5.96 -10.76
CA GLN A 42 -4.03 -7.30 -11.32
C GLN A 42 -3.01 -8.32 -10.79
N HIS A 43 -2.46 -8.09 -9.60
CA HIS A 43 -1.65 -9.10 -8.92
C HIS A 43 -2.52 -10.27 -8.46
N THR A 44 -1.91 -11.44 -8.31
CA THR A 44 -2.58 -12.59 -7.70
C THR A 44 -2.44 -12.51 -6.19
N ASP A 45 -3.53 -12.70 -5.46
CA ASP A 45 -3.46 -12.89 -4.00
C ASP A 45 -2.70 -14.18 -3.69
N SER A 46 -1.45 -14.03 -3.27
CA SER A 46 -0.56 -15.11 -2.90
C SER A 46 0.11 -14.82 -1.56
N ALA A 47 0.58 -15.87 -0.88
CA ALA A 47 1.35 -15.73 0.35
C ALA A 47 2.62 -14.89 0.14
N GLU A 48 3.20 -14.98 -1.06
CA GLU A 48 4.36 -14.18 -1.45
C GLU A 48 4.00 -12.69 -1.54
N LEU A 49 2.93 -12.34 -2.26
CA LEU A 49 2.44 -10.96 -2.36
C LEU A 49 2.16 -10.37 -0.97
N ARG A 50 1.45 -11.13 -0.13
CA ARG A 50 1.15 -10.71 1.25
C ARG A 50 2.42 -10.46 2.06
N THR A 51 3.42 -11.33 1.93
CA THR A 51 4.71 -11.16 2.61
C THR A 51 5.44 -9.92 2.10
N GLN A 52 5.47 -9.70 0.78
CA GLN A 52 6.08 -8.50 0.18
C GLN A 52 5.38 -7.22 0.67
N LEU A 53 4.05 -7.16 0.64
CA LEU A 53 3.28 -5.99 1.10
C LEU A 53 3.58 -5.63 2.57
N LYS A 54 3.74 -6.64 3.45
CA LYS A 54 4.12 -6.40 4.86
C LYS A 54 5.47 -5.68 5.00
N THR A 55 6.41 -5.92 4.07
CA THR A 55 7.71 -5.21 4.09
C THR A 55 7.58 -3.72 3.75
N LEU A 56 6.44 -3.31 3.17
CA LEU A 56 6.16 -1.93 2.78
C LEU A 56 5.49 -1.12 3.88
N PHE A 57 5.19 -1.73 5.03
CA PHE A 57 4.47 -1.06 6.11
C PHE A 57 5.32 0.03 6.75
N ARG A 58 4.80 1.26 6.71
CA ARG A 58 5.40 2.43 7.38
C ARG A 58 4.58 2.83 8.60
N ASP A 59 5.26 3.37 9.61
CA ASP A 59 4.60 3.96 10.79
C ASP A 59 4.11 5.38 10.49
N GLY A 60 2.95 5.73 11.03
CA GLY A 60 2.36 7.06 10.95
C GLY A 60 1.32 7.22 9.84
N THR A 61 1.33 8.37 9.19
CA THR A 61 0.41 8.74 8.10
C THR A 61 1.26 9.11 6.89
N PRO A 62 0.83 8.74 5.67
CA PRO A 62 1.56 9.10 4.46
C PRO A 62 1.67 10.63 4.36
N PRO A 63 2.82 11.17 3.90
CA PRO A 63 3.00 12.60 3.70
C PRO A 63 1.96 13.16 2.73
N ALA A 64 1.32 14.25 3.14
CA ALA A 64 0.23 14.90 2.40
C ALA A 64 0.73 15.63 1.13
N ASP A 65 2.01 16.00 1.11
CA ASP A 65 2.67 16.76 0.05
C ASP A 65 3.41 15.88 -0.96
N MET A 66 3.32 14.53 -0.86
CA MET A 66 3.72 13.63 -1.95
C MET A 66 2.72 13.69 -3.13
N LEU A 67 2.52 14.90 -3.66
CA LEU A 67 2.03 15.09 -5.01
C LEU A 67 3.04 14.43 -5.93
N ARG A 68 2.55 13.58 -6.84
CA ARG A 68 3.39 13.03 -7.90
C ARG A 68 4.02 14.23 -8.61
N GLN A 69 5.34 14.35 -8.57
CA GLN A 69 6.03 15.36 -9.38
C GLN A 69 5.57 15.14 -10.82
N ALA A 70 4.99 16.19 -11.40
CA ALA A 70 4.36 16.17 -12.71
C ALA A 70 5.35 15.77 -13.81
#